data_AF-A0A927PCL9-F1
#
_entry.id   AF-A0A927PCL9-F1
#
_cell.length_a   1.000
_cell.length_b   1.000
_cell.length_c   1.000
_cell.angle_alpha   90.00
_cell.angle_beta   90.00
_cell.angle_gamma   90.00
#
_symmetry.space_group_name_H-M   'P 1'
#
loop_
_entity.id
_entity.type
_entity.pdbx_description
1 polymer ?
#
loop_
_entity_poly.entity_id
_entity_poly.type
_entity_poly.pdbx_seq_one_letter_code
_entity_poly.pdbx_strand_id
1 'polypeptide(L)' 'MMALLRDRFYTGYKKYIEQGYYPIRDREVMQDIYEQYHRLGGNGVISHLKEEMDELPTYMNEEH' A
#
# COMPACT_ATOMS: atom_id res chain seq x y z
N MET A 1 -1.19 -7.89 16.96
CA MET A 1 -1.96 -7.56 15.74
C MET A 1 -1.26 -6.55 14.84
N MET A 2 -0.63 -5.47 15.36
CA MET A 2 0.17 -4.51 14.57
C MET A 2 1.22 -5.12 13.65
N ALA A 3 1.98 -6.10 14.12
CA ALA A 3 3.02 -6.74 13.30
C ALA A 3 2.46 -7.42 12.04
N LEU A 4 1.28 -8.06 12.13
CA LEU A 4 0.65 -8.74 11.00
C LEU A 4 0.09 -7.76 9.97
N LEU A 5 -0.54 -6.66 10.42
CA LEU A 5 -1.03 -5.62 9.51
C LEU A 5 0.13 -4.93 8.80
N ARG A 6 1.23 -4.66 9.52
CA ARG A 6 2.44 -4.09 8.93
C ARG A 6 3.06 -5.01 7.89
N ASP A 7 3.21 -6.30 8.22
CA ASP A 7 3.76 -7.29 7.30
C ASP A 7 2.91 -7.45 6.03
N ARG A 8 1.58 -7.49 6.19
CA ARG A 8 0.65 -7.55 5.06
C ARG A 8 0.72 -6.29 4.20
N PHE A 9 0.78 -5.10 4.80
CA PHE A 9 0.92 -3.84 4.07
C PHE A 9 2.24 -3.79 3.32
N TYR A 10 3.34 -4.16 3.98
CA TYR A 10 4.68 -4.18 3.39
C TYR A 10 4.78 -5.15 2.21
N THR A 11 4.13 -6.31 2.31
CA THR A 11 4.05 -7.28 1.20
C THR A 11 3.32 -6.69 0.00
N GLY A 12 2.20 -6.00 0.23
CA GLY A 12 1.47 -5.29 -0.82
C GLY A 12 2.31 -4.17 -1.45
N TYR A 13 2.92 -3.34 -0.61
CA TYR A 13 3.83 -2.28 -1.02
C TYR A 13 4.93 -2.80 -1.95
N LYS A 14 5.66 -3.84 -1.53
CA LYS A 14 6.74 -4.43 -2.32
C LYS A 14 6.24 -4.91 -3.69
N LYS A 15 5.09 -5.60 -3.72
CA LYS A 15 4.47 -6.07 -4.96
C LYS A 15 4.20 -4.92 -5.94
N TYR A 16 3.55 -3.83 -5.50
CA TYR A 16 3.15 -2.75 -6.41
C TYR A 16 4.32 -1.88 -6.84
N ILE A 17 5.31 -1.67 -5.98
CA ILE A 17 6.55 -0.98 -6.34
C ILE A 17 7.36 -1.79 -7.36
N GLU A 18 7.49 -3.11 -7.17
CA GLU A 18 8.16 -3.98 -8.16
C GLU A 18 7.39 -4.04 -9.49
N GLN A 19 6.07 -3.91 -9.47
CA GLN A 19 5.23 -3.89 -10.68
C GLN A 19 5.20 -2.53 -11.38
N GLY A 20 5.50 -1.44 -10.66
CA GLY A 20 5.46 -0.08 -11.21
C GLY A 20 4.06 0.50 -11.40
N TYR A 21 3.00 -0.19 -10.94
CA TYR A 21 1.63 0.31 -10.98
C TYR A 21 0.80 -0.22 -9.80
N TYR A 22 -0.23 0.54 -9.43
CA TYR A 22 -1.11 0.25 -8.30
C TYR A 22 -2.59 0.26 -8.72
N PRO A 23 -3.18 -0.92 -8.99
CA PRO A 23 -4.55 -1.05 -9.49
C PRO A 23 -5.59 -0.43 -8.56
N ILE A 24 -6.59 0.26 -9.13
CA ILE A 24 -7.71 0.84 -8.36
C ILE A 24 -8.42 -0.23 -7.50
N ARG A 25 -8.59 -1.44 -8.03
CA ARG A 25 -9.22 -2.55 -7.32
C ARG A 25 -8.49 -2.94 -6.04
N ASP A 26 -7.17 -2.82 -6.03
CA ASP A 26 -6.35 -3.20 -4.88
C ASP A 26 -6.24 -2.04 -3.86
N ARG A 27 -6.74 -0.83 -4.21
CA ARG A 27 -6.72 0.34 -3.32
C ARG A 27 -7.59 0.16 -2.09
N GLU A 28 -8.79 -0.39 -2.23
CA GLU A 28 -9.70 -0.62 -1.11
C GLU A 28 -9.09 -1.55 -0.06
N VAL A 29 -8.46 -2.64 -0.50
CA VAL A 29 -7.84 -3.63 0.40
C VAL A 29 -6.70 -3.02 1.21
N MET A 30 -5.84 -2.23 0.57
CA MET A 30 -4.72 -1.57 1.23
C MET A 30 -5.19 -0.44 2.16
N GLN A 31 -6.24 0.29 1.77
CA GLN A 31 -6.87 1.30 2.59
C GLN A 31 -7.45 0.69 3.88
N ASP A 32 -8.15 -0.44 3.79
CA ASP A 32 -8.68 -1.13 4.97
C ASP A 32 -7.59 -1.55 5.96
N ILE A 33 -6.44 -2.02 5.44
CA ILE A 33 -5.27 -2.40 6.27
C ILE A 33 -4.68 -1.14 6.93
N TYR A 34 -4.54 -0.05 6.17
CA TYR A 34 -4.04 1.23 6.65
C TYR A 34 -4.91 1.81 7.78
N GLU A 35 -6.23 1.82 7.61
CA GLU A 35 -7.16 2.34 8.61
C GLU A 35 -7.19 1.52 9.89
N GLN A 36 -7.11 0.19 9.78
CA GLN A 36 -7.00 -0.69 10.95
C GLN A 36 -5.68 -0.49 11.69
N TYR A 37 -4.59 -0.29 10.93
CA TYR A 37 -3.29 0.02 11.50
C TYR A 37 -3.30 1.36 12.25
N HIS A 38 -3.86 2.42 11.66
CA HIS A 38 -3.94 3.74 12.29
C HIS A 38 -4.80 3.77 13.55
N ARG A 39 -5.94 3.06 13.54
CA ARG A 39 -6.82 2.95 14.71
C ARG A 39 -6.13 2.39 15.94
N LEU A 40 -5.02 1.69 15.77
CA LEU A 40 -4.27 1.04 16.84
C LEU A 40 -3.02 1.82 17.25
N GLY A 41 -2.89 3.09 16.82
CA GLY A 41 -1.79 3.99 17.20
C GLY A 41 -0.53 3.77 16.37
N GLY A 42 -0.70 3.43 15.09
CA GLY A 42 0.38 3.16 14.15
C GLY A 42 1.46 4.25 14.14
N ASN A 43 2.72 3.84 14.00
CA ASN A 43 3.80 4.77 13.68
C ASN A 43 3.73 5.18 12.20
N GLY A 44 4.13 6.41 11.86
CA GLY A 44 3.95 7.03 10.54
C GLY A 44 4.64 6.32 9.35
N VAL A 45 5.32 5.19 9.57
CA VAL A 45 5.99 4.41 8.52
C VAL A 45 5.00 3.93 7.46
N ILE A 46 3.85 3.38 7.85
CA ILE A 46 2.86 2.88 6.89
C ILE A 46 2.22 4.04 6.12
N SER A 47 2.09 5.23 6.71
CA SER A 47 1.62 6.42 6.00
C SER A 47 2.55 6.77 4.84
N HIS A 48 3.86 6.76 5.07
CA HIS A 48 4.84 7.06 4.01
C HIS A 48 4.78 6.04 2.86
N LEU A 49 4.72 4.74 3.19
CA LEU A 49 4.60 3.69 2.19
C LEU A 49 3.29 3.80 1.38
N LYS A 50 2.22 4.25 2.03
CA LYS A 50 0.94 4.48 1.35
C LYS A 50 1.04 5.65 0.36
N GLU A 51 1.68 6.75 0.76
CA GLU A 51 1.90 7.91 -0.11
C GLU A 51 2.70 7.52 -1.36
N GLU A 52 3.80 6.78 -1.19
CA GLU A 52 4.59 6.28 -2.32
C GLU A 52 3.77 5.40 -3.27
N MET A 53 2.88 4.56 -2.75
CA MET A 53 1.98 3.75 -3.60
C MET A 53 0.93 4.59 -4.33
N ASP A 54 0.40 5.62 -3.68
CA ASP A 54 -0.64 6.48 -4.27
C ASP A 54 -0.10 7.29 -5.47
N GLU A 55 1.22 7.50 -5.55
CA GLU A 55 1.92 8.12 -6.68
C GLU A 55 2.06 7.18 -7.90
N LEU A 56 1.87 5.87 -7.73
CA LEU A 56 1.95 4.91 -8.82
C LEU A 56 0.76 5.03 -9.79
N PRO A 57 0.99 4.81 -11.10
CA PRO A 57 -0.08 4.78 -12.09
C PRO A 57 -1.06 3.63 -11.78
N THR A 58 -2.32 3.79 -12.20
CA THR A 58 -3.38 2.81 -11.91
C THR A 58 -3.38 1.59 -12.83
N TYR A 59 -2.59 1.64 -13.91
CA TYR A 59 -2.41 0.59 -14.90
C TYR A 59 -0.93 0.53 -15.28
N MET A 60 -0.48 -0.61 -15.80
CA MET A 60 0.88 -0.73 -16.33
C MET A 60 1.02 0.27 -17.48
N ASN A 61 1.90 1.27 -17.32
CA ASN A 61 2.28 2.11 -18.43
C ASN A 61 3.14 1.25 -19.37
N GLU A 62 2.51 0.70 -20.40
CA GLU A 62 3.23 0.19 -21.57
C GLU A 62 3.81 1.42 -22.28
N GLU A 63 4.96 1.92 -21.81
CA GLU A 63 5.77 2.80 -22.63
C GLU A 63 6.29 1.97 -23.81
N HIS A 64 5.69 2.24 -24.97
CA HIS A 64 6.05 1.74 -26.30
C HIS A 64 7.47 2.14 -26.71
#